data_AF-A0A7S0JIP6-F1
#
_entry.id   AF-A0A7S0JIP6-F1
#
_cell.length_a   1.000
_cell.length_b   1.000
_cell.length_c   1.000
_cell.angle_alpha   90.00
_cell.angle_beta   90.00
_cell.angle_gamma   90.00
#
_symmetry.space_group_name_H-M   'P 1'
#
loop_
_entity.id
_entity.type
_entity.pdbx_description
1 polymer ?
#
loop_
_entity_poly.entity_id
_entity_poly.type
_entity_poly.pdbx_seq_one_letter_code
_entity_poly.pdbx_strand_id
1 'polypeptide(L)'
;DSVASGLPTVRAVFMFDAPLGQLSGCGFHRQGDTVEQLVQTLRAQLAPLIEEEHSLHALTAHAAQHFGECNALLDAYRPKVLLQCPLVDVRPKHSECRFMEKLTHLTSATLHEHIVAGDHWTMMFGDNTIGVVDLLRPFLDGALR
;
A
#
# COMPACT_ATOMS: atom_id res chain seq x y z
N ASP A 1 30.25 0.57 -33.94
CA ASP A 1 28.94 0.09 -33.46
C ASP A 1 28.85 0.25 -31.94
N SER A 2 28.25 1.38 -31.54
CA SER A 2 28.08 1.78 -30.14
C SER A 2 26.82 1.13 -29.61
N VAL A 3 26.96 0.18 -28.68
CA VAL A 3 25.85 -0.31 -27.87
C VAL A 3 25.51 0.82 -26.91
N ALA A 4 24.47 1.60 -27.25
CA ALA A 4 23.87 2.53 -26.31
C ALA A 4 23.27 1.71 -25.16
N SER A 5 24.06 1.48 -24.10
CA SER A 5 23.58 0.97 -22.82
C SER A 5 22.82 2.10 -22.11
N GLY A 6 21.67 2.47 -22.66
CA GLY A 6 20.74 3.36 -22.00
C GLY A 6 20.17 2.65 -20.78
N LEU A 7 20.33 3.26 -19.61
CA LEU A 7 19.63 2.79 -18.41
C LEU A 7 18.12 2.69 -18.71
N PRO A 8 17.44 1.65 -18.21
CA PRO A 8 16.00 1.52 -18.42
C PRO A 8 15.28 2.78 -17.92
N THR A 9 14.52 3.41 -18.81
CA THR A 9 13.72 4.60 -18.47
C THR A 9 12.44 4.15 -17.79
N VAL A 10 12.24 4.59 -16.54
CA VAL A 10 10.99 4.33 -15.81
C VAL A 10 9.90 5.25 -16.38
N ARG A 11 8.84 4.65 -16.93
CA ARG A 11 7.75 5.39 -17.59
C ARG A 11 6.69 5.88 -16.63
N ALA A 12 6.44 5.14 -15.56
CA ALA A 12 5.55 5.51 -14.47
C ALA A 12 5.84 4.62 -13.26
N VAL A 13 5.48 5.09 -12.06
CA VAL A 13 5.42 4.29 -10.84
C VAL A 13 3.96 4.17 -10.42
N PHE A 14 3.51 2.95 -10.17
CA PHE A 14 2.16 2.67 -9.67
C PHE A 14 2.24 2.28 -8.20
N MET A 15 1.42 2.94 -7.39
CA MET A 15 1.25 2.65 -5.98
C MET A 15 -0.17 2.14 -5.78
N PHE A 16 -0.32 0.90 -5.33
CA PHE A 16 -1.62 0.30 -5.03
C PHE A 16 -1.77 0.20 -3.52
N ASP A 17 -2.73 0.96 -2.98
CA ASP A 17 -3.03 1.02 -1.54
C ASP A 17 -1.78 1.09 -0.65
N ALA A 18 -0.78 1.85 -1.12
CA ALA A 18 0.57 1.71 -0.62
C ALA A 18 0.76 2.53 0.67
N PRO A 19 1.26 1.92 1.76
CA PRO A 19 1.38 2.58 3.07
C PRO A 19 2.37 3.76 3.08
N LEU A 20 3.19 3.88 2.03
CA LEU A 20 4.05 5.05 1.78
C LEU A 20 3.28 6.38 1.69
N GLY A 21 1.99 6.31 1.37
CA GLY A 21 1.11 7.47 1.38
C GLY A 21 0.41 7.72 2.70
N GLN A 22 0.68 6.98 3.79
CA GLN A 22 -0.01 7.15 5.06
C GLN A 22 0.50 8.36 5.86
N LEU A 23 -0.39 8.95 6.66
CA LEU A 23 0.02 9.91 7.68
C LEU A 23 0.86 9.20 8.74
N SER A 24 1.95 9.84 9.18
CA SER A 24 2.79 9.31 10.25
C SER A 24 1.96 8.98 11.50
N GLY A 25 2.18 7.81 12.09
CA GLY A 25 1.43 7.31 13.24
C GLY A 25 0.04 6.77 12.87
N CYS A 26 -0.26 6.64 11.57
CA CYS A 26 -1.51 6.11 11.05
C CYS A 26 -1.26 4.87 10.17
N GLY A 27 -0.33 3.99 10.59
CA GLY A 27 0.00 2.72 9.94
C GLY A 27 -1.20 1.78 9.77
N PHE A 28 -0.99 0.47 9.65
CA PHE A 28 -2.07 -0.53 9.39
C PHE A 28 -3.11 -0.71 10.53
N HIS A 29 -3.29 0.33 11.36
CA HIS A 29 -4.24 0.42 12.44
C HIS A 29 -5.09 1.67 12.27
N ARG A 30 -6.37 1.59 12.62
CA ARG A 30 -7.15 2.81 12.79
C ARG A 30 -6.45 3.64 13.85
N GLN A 31 -6.18 4.90 13.53
CA GLN A 31 -5.50 5.83 14.43
C GLN A 31 -6.08 5.73 15.85
N GLY A 32 -5.29 5.24 16.81
CA GLY A 32 -5.68 5.07 18.22
C GLY A 32 -5.81 3.62 18.71
N ASP A 33 -5.70 2.61 17.86
CA ASP A 33 -5.72 1.21 18.33
C ASP A 33 -4.38 0.82 18.98
N THR A 34 -4.41 0.31 20.22
CA THR A 34 -3.24 -0.23 20.91
C THR A 34 -2.83 -1.59 20.35
N VAL A 35 -1.61 -2.03 20.65
CA VAL A 35 -1.16 -3.40 20.36
C VAL A 35 -2.15 -4.42 20.96
N GLU A 36 -2.75 -4.15 22.12
CA GLU A 36 -3.79 -5.03 22.67
C GLU A 36 -5.03 -5.11 21.77
N GLN A 37 -5.50 -4.01 21.20
CA GLN A 37 -6.67 -4.01 20.30
C GLN A 37 -6.40 -4.79 19.00
N LEU A 38 -5.16 -4.72 18.50
CA LEU A 38 -4.72 -5.53 17.37
C LEU A 38 -4.68 -7.02 17.73
N VAL A 39 -4.12 -7.36 18.89
CA VAL A 39 -4.14 -8.75 19.40
C VAL A 39 -5.57 -9.27 19.48
N GLN A 40 -6.51 -8.49 20.02
CA GLN A 40 -7.91 -8.90 20.09
C GLN A 40 -8.56 -9.08 18.72
N THR A 41 -8.27 -8.21 17.77
CA THR A 41 -8.77 -8.30 16.39
C THR A 41 -8.24 -9.56 15.70
N LEU A 42 -6.93 -9.78 15.75
CA LEU A 42 -6.27 -10.96 15.18
C LEU A 42 -6.80 -12.23 15.84
N ARG A 43 -6.98 -12.20 17.17
CA ARG A 43 -7.52 -13.34 17.92
C ARG A 43 -8.94 -13.66 17.51
N ALA A 44 -9.81 -12.67 17.32
CA ALA A 44 -11.17 -12.89 16.85
C ALA A 44 -11.21 -13.52 15.44
N GLN A 45 -10.27 -13.16 14.56
CA GLN A 45 -10.18 -13.70 13.21
C GLN A 45 -9.57 -15.11 13.17
N LEU A 46 -8.60 -15.40 14.05
CA LEU A 46 -7.85 -16.66 14.06
C LEU A 46 -8.43 -17.74 14.98
N ALA A 47 -9.22 -17.36 16.00
CA ALA A 47 -9.84 -18.31 16.92
C ALA A 47 -10.64 -19.43 16.24
N PRO A 48 -11.37 -19.20 15.13
CA PRO A 48 -12.05 -20.28 14.41
C PRO A 48 -11.11 -21.29 13.73
N LEU A 49 -9.82 -20.94 13.57
CA LEU A 49 -8.83 -21.71 12.82
C LEU A 49 -7.79 -22.41 13.73
N ILE A 50 -7.70 -22.00 14.99
CA ILE A 50 -6.68 -22.47 15.94
C ILE A 50 -7.38 -22.89 17.24
N GLU A 51 -7.47 -24.19 17.45
CA GLU A 51 -8.12 -24.77 18.63
C GLU A 51 -7.31 -24.60 19.92
N GLU A 52 -5.97 -24.59 19.82
CA GLU A 52 -5.10 -24.50 20.97
C GLU A 52 -4.90 -23.05 21.42
N GLU A 53 -5.46 -22.73 22.59
CA GLU A 53 -5.45 -21.40 23.22
C GLU A 53 -4.05 -20.80 23.36
N HIS A 54 -3.06 -21.61 23.76
CA HIS A 54 -1.68 -21.14 23.90
C HIS A 54 -1.07 -20.71 22.56
N SER A 55 -1.29 -21.53 21.52
CA SER A 55 -0.84 -21.26 20.16
C SER A 55 -1.52 -20.03 19.56
N LEU A 56 -2.83 -19.87 19.81
CA LEU A 56 -3.58 -18.67 19.40
C LEU A 56 -3.03 -17.41 20.09
N HIS A 57 -2.76 -17.46 21.40
CA HIS A 57 -2.19 -16.33 22.13
C HIS A 57 -0.79 -15.95 21.63
N ALA A 58 0.11 -16.93 21.50
CA ALA A 58 1.48 -16.69 21.04
C ALA A 58 1.51 -16.11 19.62
N LEU A 59 0.71 -16.66 18.70
CA LEU A 59 0.66 -16.21 17.31
C LEU A 59 0.12 -14.78 17.20
N THR A 60 -0.98 -14.47 17.90
CA THR A 60 -1.60 -13.13 17.86
C THR A 60 -0.70 -12.07 18.47
N ALA A 61 0.01 -12.38 19.57
CA ALA A 61 0.98 -11.48 20.19
C ALA A 61 2.18 -11.20 19.27
N HIS A 62 2.78 -12.24 18.67
CA HIS A 62 3.90 -12.07 17.75
C HIS A 62 3.50 -11.32 16.48
N ALA A 63 2.34 -11.64 15.89
CA ALA A 63 1.83 -10.92 14.74
C ALA A 63 1.59 -9.45 15.06
N ALA A 64 1.02 -9.15 16.24
CA ALA A 64 0.79 -7.77 16.65
C ALA A 64 2.09 -6.98 16.85
N GLN A 65 3.10 -7.60 17.48
CA GLN A 65 4.44 -6.99 17.58
C GLN A 65 5.05 -6.74 16.19
N HIS A 66 4.99 -7.73 15.30
CA HIS A 66 5.51 -7.60 13.94
C HIS A 66 4.86 -6.45 13.17
N PHE A 67 3.53 -6.32 13.24
CA PHE A 67 2.82 -5.19 12.63
C PHE A 67 3.25 -3.85 13.24
N GLY A 68 3.44 -3.79 14.56
CA GLY A 68 3.96 -2.60 15.24
C GLY A 68 5.35 -2.18 14.70
N GLU A 69 6.26 -3.14 14.55
CA GLU A 69 7.61 -2.90 14.02
C GLU A 69 7.57 -2.47 12.54
N CYS A 70 6.76 -3.13 11.71
CA CYS A 70 6.55 -2.75 10.32
C CYS A 70 5.99 -1.33 10.19
N ASN A 71 5.00 -0.97 11.01
CA ASN A 71 4.43 0.37 11.03
C ASN A 71 5.47 1.41 11.45
N ALA A 72 6.30 1.13 12.44
CA ALA A 72 7.38 2.03 12.85
C ALA A 72 8.40 2.26 11.71
N LEU A 73 8.73 1.21 10.95
CA LEU A 73 9.61 1.34 9.78
C LEU A 73 8.97 2.17 8.67
N LEU A 74 7.69 1.96 8.38
CA LEU A 74 6.93 2.73 7.39
C LEU A 74 6.78 4.20 7.81
N ASP A 75 6.48 4.45 9.09
CA ASP A 75 6.37 5.78 9.67
C ASP A 75 7.70 6.55 9.66
N ALA A 76 8.82 5.84 9.81
CA ALA A 76 10.15 6.44 9.75
C ALA A 76 10.64 6.64 8.31
N TYR A 77 10.04 5.97 7.33
CA TYR A 77 10.48 6.06 5.94
C TYR A 77 10.24 7.46 5.37
N ARG A 78 11.32 8.08 4.89
CA ARG A 78 11.28 9.34 4.17
C ARG A 78 11.94 9.13 2.81
N PRO A 79 11.18 9.14 1.71
CA PRO A 79 11.76 8.98 0.39
C PRO A 79 12.75 10.11 0.12
N LYS A 80 13.99 9.74 -0.19
CA LYS A 80 15.10 10.67 -0.45
C LYS A 80 15.23 11.05 -1.92
N VAL A 81 14.57 10.30 -2.80
CA VAL A 81 14.65 10.46 -4.24
C VAL A 81 13.31 10.96 -4.76
N LEU A 82 13.36 12.05 -5.51
CA LEU A 82 12.21 12.59 -6.22
C LEU A 82 12.07 11.84 -7.55
N LEU A 83 10.94 11.17 -7.76
CA LEU A 83 10.67 10.44 -8.99
C LEU A 83 10.63 11.42 -10.18
N GLN A 84 11.32 11.08 -11.26
CA GLN A 84 11.34 11.87 -12.50
C GLN A 84 10.31 11.37 -13.53
N CYS A 85 9.31 10.62 -13.08
CA CYS A 85 8.29 10.00 -13.92
C CYS A 85 6.91 10.13 -13.26
N PRO A 86 5.82 10.02 -14.04
CA PRO A 86 4.47 10.00 -13.50
C PRO A 86 4.33 9.02 -12.32
N LEU A 87 3.69 9.51 -11.27
CA LEU A 87 3.28 8.70 -10.12
C LEU A 87 1.77 8.48 -10.20
N VAL A 88 1.35 7.22 -10.12
CA VAL A 88 -0.06 6.85 -10.16
C VAL A 88 -0.42 6.23 -8.82
N ASP A 89 -1.18 6.96 -8.03
CA ASP A 89 -1.68 6.55 -6.72
C ASP A 89 -3.09 5.97 -6.88
N VAL A 90 -3.19 4.65 -6.69
CA VAL A 90 -4.43 3.88 -6.86
C VAL A 90 -4.86 3.38 -5.48
N ARG A 91 -6.00 3.88 -5.01
CA ARG A 91 -6.55 3.53 -3.70
C ARG A 91 -7.90 2.81 -3.86
N PRO A 92 -8.22 1.82 -3.04
CA PRO A 92 -9.54 1.21 -3.03
C PRO A 92 -10.57 2.12 -2.36
N LYS A 93 -11.85 1.94 -2.70
CA LYS A 93 -12.97 2.62 -2.03
C LYS A 93 -13.01 2.36 -0.52
N HIS A 94 -12.59 1.17 -0.11
CA HIS A 94 -12.60 0.74 1.29
C HIS A 94 -11.19 0.44 1.78
N SER A 95 -10.29 1.43 1.71
CA SER A 95 -8.96 1.26 2.28
C SER A 95 -8.99 1.27 3.81
N GLU A 96 -8.13 0.44 4.40
CA GLU A 96 -7.84 0.44 5.83
C GLU A 96 -6.75 1.47 6.18
N CYS A 97 -6.07 2.02 5.17
CA CYS A 97 -5.00 3.01 5.31
C CYS A 97 -5.55 4.43 5.40
N ARG A 98 -4.98 5.24 6.31
CA ARG A 98 -5.22 6.69 6.36
C ARG A 98 -4.17 7.45 5.58
N PHE A 99 -4.50 7.76 4.34
CA PHE A 99 -3.58 8.44 3.45
C PHE A 99 -3.43 9.94 3.74
N MET A 100 -2.25 10.46 3.47
CA MET A 100 -2.00 11.87 3.20
C MET A 100 -2.90 12.36 2.08
N GLU A 101 -3.27 13.63 2.15
CA GLU A 101 -4.16 14.24 1.16
C GLU A 101 -3.57 14.16 -0.26
N LYS A 102 -2.25 14.36 -0.43
CA LYS A 102 -1.57 14.30 -1.73
C LYS A 102 -0.12 13.82 -1.63
N LEU A 103 0.32 13.09 -2.65
CA LEU A 103 1.70 12.57 -2.79
C LEU A 103 2.57 13.36 -3.77
N THR A 104 2.22 14.61 -4.05
CA THR A 104 2.90 15.44 -5.06
C THR A 104 4.39 15.65 -4.77
N HIS A 105 4.78 15.60 -3.49
CA HIS A 105 6.18 15.73 -3.07
C HIS A 105 7.06 14.53 -3.45
N LEU A 106 6.48 13.43 -3.97
CA LEU A 106 7.20 12.22 -4.37
C LEU A 106 7.63 12.22 -5.84
N THR A 107 7.09 13.10 -6.68
CA THR A 107 7.41 13.17 -8.11
C THR A 107 7.58 14.61 -8.60
N SER A 108 8.53 14.84 -9.51
CA SER A 108 8.68 16.10 -10.25
C SER A 108 7.82 16.16 -11.52
N ALA A 109 7.23 15.02 -11.93
CA ALA A 109 6.39 14.92 -13.11
C ALA A 109 4.91 15.15 -12.73
N THR A 110 4.05 14.18 -12.99
CA THR A 110 2.60 14.27 -12.74
C THR A 110 2.16 13.24 -11.72
N LEU A 111 1.29 13.63 -10.78
CA LEU A 111 0.58 12.73 -9.89
C LEU A 111 -0.82 12.45 -10.47
N HIS A 112 -1.16 11.17 -10.59
CA HIS A 112 -2.48 10.69 -11.00
C HIS A 112 -3.13 9.94 -9.83
N GLU A 113 -4.23 10.46 -9.30
CA GLU A 113 -4.92 9.87 -8.14
C GLU A 113 -6.21 9.19 -8.60
N HIS A 114 -6.37 7.92 -8.22
CA HIS A 114 -7.49 7.11 -8.67
C HIS A 114 -8.09 6.29 -7.53
N ILE A 115 -9.43 6.24 -7.48
CA ILE A 115 -10.17 5.37 -6.58
C ILE A 115 -10.77 4.21 -7.38
N VAL A 116 -10.50 2.97 -6.96
CA VAL A 116 -10.99 1.74 -7.59
C VAL A 116 -11.89 0.94 -6.65
N ALA A 117 -12.63 -0.02 -7.19
CA ALA A 117 -13.47 -0.91 -6.40
C ALA A 117 -12.65 -1.88 -5.53
N GLY A 118 -13.27 -2.40 -4.46
CA GLY A 118 -12.64 -3.32 -3.52
C GLY A 118 -12.04 -2.63 -2.28
N ASP A 119 -11.15 -3.36 -1.64
CA ASP A 119 -10.32 -3.01 -0.47
C ASP A 119 -8.85 -3.38 -0.75
N HIS A 120 -7.97 -3.26 0.25
CA HIS A 120 -6.54 -3.65 0.15
C HIS A 120 -6.35 -5.04 -0.46
N TRP A 121 -7.22 -5.98 -0.10
CA TRP A 121 -7.11 -7.39 -0.40
C TRP A 121 -7.75 -7.77 -1.74
N THR A 122 -8.70 -6.98 -2.22
CA THR A 122 -9.57 -7.36 -3.34
C THR A 122 -9.45 -6.44 -4.55
N MET A 123 -8.81 -5.27 -4.44
CA MET A 123 -8.72 -4.29 -5.54
C MET A 123 -7.98 -4.81 -6.78
N MET A 124 -7.11 -5.82 -6.62
CA MET A 124 -6.34 -6.43 -7.71
C MET A 124 -6.89 -7.79 -8.16
N PHE A 125 -8.07 -8.21 -7.70
CA PHE A 125 -8.58 -9.57 -7.94
C PHE A 125 -9.96 -9.60 -8.62
N GLY A 126 -10.18 -10.64 -9.43
CA GLY A 126 -11.45 -10.91 -10.10
C GLY A 126 -11.88 -9.75 -11.00
N ASP A 127 -13.15 -9.38 -10.91
CA ASP A 127 -13.73 -8.32 -11.74
C ASP A 127 -13.12 -6.93 -11.44
N ASN A 128 -12.56 -6.71 -10.25
CA ASN A 128 -11.91 -5.45 -9.90
C ASN A 128 -10.63 -5.22 -10.72
N THR A 129 -9.94 -6.29 -11.12
CA THR A 129 -8.71 -6.21 -11.92
C THR A 129 -8.95 -5.52 -13.27
N ILE A 130 -10.15 -5.65 -13.85
CA ILE A 130 -10.49 -5.02 -15.14
C ILE A 130 -10.38 -3.49 -15.03
N GLY A 131 -10.96 -2.91 -13.98
CA GLY A 131 -10.90 -1.46 -13.74
C GLY A 131 -9.47 -0.96 -13.52
N VAL A 132 -8.63 -1.76 -12.85
CA VAL A 132 -7.21 -1.43 -12.68
C VAL A 132 -6.48 -1.48 -14.03
N VAL A 133 -6.68 -2.52 -14.84
CA VAL A 133 -6.01 -2.65 -16.14
C VAL A 133 -6.37 -1.49 -17.07
N ASP A 134 -7.63 -1.09 -17.12
CA ASP A 134 -8.07 0.05 -17.94
C ASP A 134 -7.43 1.37 -17.50
N LEU A 135 -7.17 1.53 -16.20
CA LEU A 135 -6.43 2.67 -15.64
C LEU A 135 -4.94 2.64 -16.01
N LEU A 136 -4.32 1.45 -16.07
CA LEU A 136 -2.90 1.30 -16.43
C LEU A 136 -2.65 1.55 -17.91
N ARG A 137 -3.62 1.20 -18.77
CA ARG A 137 -3.47 1.16 -20.23
C ARG A 137 -2.86 2.42 -20.86
N PRO A 138 -3.26 3.67 -20.51
CA PRO A 138 -2.70 4.87 -21.11
C PRO A 138 -1.18 5.04 -20.89
N PHE A 139 -0.65 4.53 -19.78
CA PHE A 139 0.78 4.59 -19.43
C PHE A 139 1.58 3.49 -20.12
N LEU A 140 0.98 2.32 -20.31
CA LEU A 140 1.58 1.19 -21.01
C LEU A 140 1.69 1.48 -22.52
N ASP A 141 0.59 1.96 -23.11
CA ASP A 141 0.48 2.23 -24.55
C ASP A 141 1.23 3.51 -24.97
N GLY A 142 1.60 4.37 -24.01
CA GLY A 142 2.29 5.62 -24.26
C GLY A 142 1.44 6.77 -24.78
N ALA A 143 0.14 6.71 -24.49
CA ALA A 143 -0.81 7.76 -24.80
C ALA A 143 -0.66 8.98 -23.87
N LEU A 144 -0.11 8.80 -22.67
CA LEU A 144 0.25 9.89 -21.76
C LEU A 144 1.74 10.21 -21.91
N ARG A 145 2.05 11.31 -22.61
CA ARG A 145 3.37 11.95 -22.65
C ARG A 145 3.28 13.33 -22.04
#